data_AF-M5XGT8-F1
#
_entry.id   AF-M5XGT8-F1
#
_cell.length_a   1.000
_cell.length_b   1.000
_cell.length_c   1.000
_cell.angle_alpha   90.00
_cell.angle_beta   90.00
_cell.angle_gamma   90.00
#
_symmetry.space_group_name_H-M   'P 1'
#
loop_
_entity.id
_entity.type
_entity.pdbx_description
1 polymer ?
#
loop_
_entity_poly.entity_id
_entity_poly.type
_entity_poly.pdbx_seq_one_letter_code
_entity_poly.pdbx_strand_id
1 'polypeptide(L)'
;MSTRKASTDVHEFEGMFLGFHVHFKVTSVIGHVFRLIFLPKLSPLKSSNPSQMLNCQCYLLRAMTDSHPWFCVQRYLQINTFKPEKFWAVRPYIIQKGYELQLEWERNKLFDYDVAVMFQKLVMEDGILEVTEMVEKQESKSRPFGLNTVNLLKVASSALSYPRTESTAYPSSFDFRGTLRAQVNNPTWASYVQRLLADGYQKPRSGTDVGDHPPVTPLRSATEDMLGNDAGRLYEYICTHFIGTVSPDCKYVR
;
A
#
# COMPACT_ATOMS: atom_id res chain seq x y z
N MET A 1 -27.66 21.89 2.67
CA MET A 1 -27.25 20.53 2.27
C MET A 1 -28.52 19.73 1.98
N SER A 2 -28.85 19.53 0.71
CA SER A 2 -29.97 18.69 0.30
C SER A 2 -29.58 17.23 0.51
N THR A 3 -30.13 16.58 1.55
CA THR A 3 -30.11 15.12 1.63
C THR A 3 -30.97 14.60 0.49
N ARG A 4 -30.35 14.11 -0.58
CA ARG A 4 -31.06 13.41 -1.65
C ARG A 4 -31.86 12.29 -0.98
N LYS A 5 -33.19 12.37 -1.01
CA LYS A 5 -34.07 11.20 -0.78
C LYS A 5 -33.84 10.27 -1.96
N ALA A 6 -32.75 9.51 -1.94
CA ALA A 6 -32.57 8.41 -2.86
C ALA A 6 -33.33 7.22 -2.28
N SER A 7 -34.39 6.82 -2.98
CA SER A 7 -35.03 5.52 -2.76
C SER A 7 -34.03 4.42 -3.15
N THR A 8 -33.95 3.36 -2.37
CA THR A 8 -33.23 2.14 -2.76
C THR A 8 -34.20 1.21 -3.45
N ASP A 9 -33.77 0.61 -4.56
CA ASP A 9 -34.62 -0.31 -5.31
C ASP A 9 -34.83 -1.62 -4.52
N VAL A 10 -35.97 -2.27 -4.77
CA VAL A 10 -36.27 -3.61 -4.26
C VAL A 10 -36.20 -4.58 -5.43
N HIS A 11 -35.29 -5.54 -5.34
CA HIS A 11 -35.13 -6.61 -6.32
C HIS A 11 -35.83 -7.87 -5.82
N GLU A 12 -36.78 -8.38 -6.60
CA GLU A 12 -37.58 -9.57 -6.25
C GLU A 12 -37.26 -10.73 -7.19
N PHE A 13 -37.05 -11.94 -6.64
CA PHE A 13 -36.80 -13.16 -7.42
C PHE A 13 -37.13 -14.43 -6.64
N GLU A 14 -37.50 -15.49 -7.35
CA GLU A 14 -37.73 -16.83 -6.78
C GLU A 14 -36.41 -17.62 -6.68
N GLY A 15 -36.24 -18.40 -5.61
CA GLY A 15 -35.07 -19.26 -5.45
C GLY A 15 -35.25 -20.34 -4.40
N MET A 16 -34.17 -21.07 -4.13
CA MET A 16 -34.13 -22.10 -3.10
C MET A 16 -33.27 -21.64 -1.92
N PHE A 17 -33.80 -21.73 -0.70
CA PHE A 17 -33.04 -21.48 0.54
C PHE A 17 -33.19 -22.66 1.48
N LEU A 18 -32.07 -23.29 1.85
CA LEU A 18 -32.04 -24.46 2.74
C LEU A 18 -33.03 -25.57 2.31
N GLY A 19 -33.23 -25.75 1.00
CA GLY A 19 -34.11 -26.78 0.44
C GLY A 19 -35.57 -26.35 0.26
N PHE A 20 -35.95 -25.12 0.58
CA PHE A 20 -37.31 -24.60 0.38
C PHE A 20 -37.36 -23.58 -0.75
N HIS A 21 -38.45 -23.59 -1.52
CA HIS A 21 -38.76 -22.52 -2.46
C HIS A 21 -39.13 -21.24 -1.70
N VAL A 22 -38.43 -20.15 -1.98
CA VAL A 22 -38.59 -18.86 -1.31
C VAL A 22 -38.58 -17.74 -2.34
N HIS A 23 -39.50 -16.80 -2.16
CA HIS A 23 -39.52 -15.53 -2.87
C HIS A 23 -38.66 -14.50 -2.13
N PHE A 24 -37.51 -14.15 -2.70
CA PHE A 24 -36.58 -13.19 -2.14
C PHE A 24 -36.99 -11.77 -2.50
N LYS A 25 -36.95 -10.86 -1.51
CA LYS A 25 -37.02 -9.40 -1.72
C LYS A 25 -35.77 -8.76 -1.12
N VAL A 26 -34.89 -8.27 -1.97
CA VAL A 26 -33.59 -7.72 -1.58
C VAL A 26 -33.58 -6.23 -1.83
N THR A 27 -33.27 -5.45 -0.79
CA THR A 27 -33.06 -4.01 -0.91
C THR A 27 -31.79 -3.61 -0.16
N SER A 28 -31.37 -2.35 -0.32
CA SER A 28 -30.19 -1.80 0.33
C SER A 28 -30.55 -0.60 1.21
N VAL A 29 -29.60 -0.19 2.04
CA VAL A 29 -29.69 1.04 2.85
C VAL A 29 -28.58 2.00 2.43
N ILE A 30 -28.87 3.30 2.44
CA ILE A 30 -27.87 4.33 2.11
C ILE A 30 -27.21 4.80 3.41
N GLY A 31 -26.04 4.24 3.71
CA GLY A 31 -25.27 4.59 4.90
C GLY A 31 -25.89 4.10 6.21
N HIS A 32 -25.72 4.87 7.29
CA HIS A 32 -26.23 4.51 8.60
C HIS A 32 -27.75 4.70 8.69
N VAL A 33 -28.48 3.62 9.00
CA VAL A 33 -29.94 3.63 9.17
C VAL A 33 -30.37 4.40 10.43
N PHE A 34 -29.57 4.27 11.49
CA PHE A 34 -29.82 4.95 12.76
C PHE A 34 -28.76 6.01 13.00
N ARG A 35 -29.20 7.15 13.53
CA ARG A 35 -28.32 8.22 13.98
C ARG A 35 -28.35 8.28 15.50
N LEU A 36 -27.19 8.14 16.13
CA LEU A 36 -27.02 8.46 17.53
C LEU A 36 -27.04 9.98 17.68
N ILE A 37 -28.06 10.49 18.39
CA ILE A 37 -28.19 11.91 18.77
C ILE A 37 -28.47 12.00 20.27
N PHE A 38 -27.99 13.07 20.90
CA PHE A 38 -28.39 13.38 22.28
C PHE A 38 -29.88 13.73 22.32
N LEU A 39 -30.55 13.39 23.43
CA LEU A 39 -31.94 13.78 23.67
C LEU A 39 -32.09 15.31 23.54
N PRO A 40 -33.22 15.83 23.03
CA PRO A 40 -33.40 17.26 22.74
C PRO A 40 -33.09 18.20 23.91
N LYS A 41 -33.24 17.73 25.16
CA LYS A 41 -32.95 18.48 26.39
C LYS A 41 -31.44 18.68 26.67
N LEU A 42 -30.57 17.96 25.96
CA LEU A 42 -29.11 17.97 26.13
C LEU A 42 -28.39 18.44 24.86
N SER A 43 -29.10 19.17 23.97
CA SER A 43 -28.44 19.75 22.79
C SER A 43 -27.32 20.71 23.24
N PRO A 44 -26.09 20.54 22.75
CA PRO A 44 -24.88 21.14 23.36
C PRO A 44 -24.79 22.67 23.25
N LEU A 45 -25.69 23.31 22.51
CA LEU A 45 -25.63 24.74 22.25
C LEU A 45 -26.43 25.61 23.23
N LYS A 46 -27.17 25.03 24.21
CA LYS A 46 -27.97 25.87 25.11
C LYS A 46 -27.91 25.65 26.62
N SER A 47 -27.53 24.50 27.20
CA SER A 47 -27.49 24.43 28.69
C SER A 47 -26.94 23.11 29.27
N SER A 48 -25.65 22.80 29.16
CA SER A 48 -25.08 21.72 29.98
C SER A 48 -23.59 21.91 30.23
N ASN A 49 -23.16 21.73 31.48
CA ASN A 49 -21.75 21.62 31.85
C ASN A 49 -21.15 20.38 31.13
N PRO A 50 -19.98 20.47 30.45
CA PRO A 50 -19.36 19.35 29.75
C PRO A 50 -19.21 18.08 30.60
N SER A 51 -19.02 18.22 31.92
CA SER A 51 -18.90 17.11 32.87
C SER A 51 -20.20 16.29 33.00
N GLN A 52 -21.37 16.89 32.75
CA GLN A 52 -22.65 16.18 32.77
C GLN A 52 -22.86 15.29 31.55
N MET A 53 -22.17 15.58 30.43
CA MET A 53 -22.22 14.75 29.22
C MET A 53 -21.46 13.42 29.40
N LEU A 54 -20.46 13.37 30.28
CA LEU A 54 -19.72 12.13 30.62
C LEU A 54 -20.57 11.10 31.37
N ASN A 55 -21.60 11.55 32.11
CA ASN A 55 -22.50 10.69 32.90
C ASN A 55 -23.85 10.44 32.23
N CYS A 56 -24.11 11.02 31.04
CA CYS A 56 -25.34 10.78 30.30
C CYS A 56 -25.30 9.43 29.59
N GLN A 57 -26.42 8.71 29.61
CA GLN A 57 -26.62 7.38 29.04
C GLN A 57 -26.70 7.39 27.49
N CYS A 58 -25.79 8.12 26.85
CA CYS A 58 -25.59 8.16 25.40
C CYS A 58 -24.13 7.77 25.12
N TYR A 59 -23.91 6.48 24.89
CA TYR A 59 -22.64 5.94 24.43
C TYR A 59 -22.31 6.45 23.03
N LEU A 60 -21.35 7.38 22.91
CA LEU A 60 -20.24 7.37 21.93
C LEU A 60 -19.47 8.70 22.02
N LEU A 61 -18.49 8.78 22.92
CA LEU A 61 -17.38 9.71 22.73
C LEU A 61 -16.34 8.99 21.86
N ARG A 62 -16.36 9.27 20.55
CA ARG A 62 -15.38 8.70 19.62
C ARG A 62 -14.04 9.39 19.87
N ALA A 63 -13.20 8.81 20.73
CA ALA A 63 -11.81 9.22 20.94
C ALA A 63 -10.91 8.86 19.73
N MET A 64 -11.18 9.42 18.55
CA MET A 64 -10.38 9.16 17.33
C MET A 64 -9.83 10.42 16.63
N THR A 65 -9.82 11.60 17.25
CA THR A 65 -9.31 12.81 16.60
C THR A 65 -8.06 13.45 17.21
N ASP A 66 -7.55 12.98 18.35
CA ASP A 66 -6.43 13.68 19.01
C ASP A 66 -5.05 13.14 18.62
N SER A 67 -4.95 11.90 18.13
CA SER A 67 -3.67 11.30 17.73
C SER A 67 -3.27 11.55 16.28
N HIS A 68 -4.22 11.79 15.37
CA HIS A 68 -3.91 11.99 13.95
C HIS A 68 -3.22 13.33 13.65
N PRO A 69 -3.69 14.49 14.20
CA PRO A 69 -2.99 15.77 14.03
C PRO A 69 -1.61 15.77 14.69
N TRP A 70 -1.43 14.99 15.77
CA TRP A 70 -0.15 14.88 16.45
C TRP A 70 0.97 14.40 15.54
N PHE A 71 0.76 13.43 14.65
CA PHE A 71 1.79 12.99 13.72
C PHE A 71 2.21 14.10 12.74
N CYS A 72 1.26 14.91 12.27
CA CYS A 72 1.54 16.08 11.43
C CYS A 72 2.32 17.15 12.19
N VAL A 73 1.91 17.45 13.43
CA VAL A 73 2.60 18.41 14.31
C VAL A 73 4.00 17.93 14.67
N GLN A 74 4.17 16.66 15.02
CA GLN A 74 5.46 16.06 15.32
C GLN A 74 6.39 16.13 14.11
N ARG A 75 5.92 15.78 12.91
CA ARG A 75 6.70 15.90 11.68
C ARG A 75 7.05 17.36 11.36
N TYR A 76 6.10 18.29 11.53
CA TYR A 76 6.33 19.73 11.37
C TYR A 76 7.41 20.23 12.33
N LEU A 77 7.33 19.87 13.61
CA LEU A 77 8.35 20.22 14.60
C LEU A 77 9.69 19.62 14.23
N GLN A 78 9.77 18.34 13.86
CA GLN A 78 11.01 17.72 13.40
C GLN A 78 11.63 18.45 12.20
N ILE A 79 10.83 18.91 11.23
CA ILE A 79 11.33 19.69 10.08
C ILE A 79 11.87 21.05 10.54
N ASN A 80 11.12 21.76 11.37
CA ASN A 80 11.47 23.13 11.76
C ASN A 80 12.58 23.21 12.80
N THR A 81 12.73 22.19 13.64
CA THR A 81 13.82 22.10 14.62
C THR A 81 15.05 21.41 14.05
N PHE A 82 14.95 20.79 12.87
CA PHE A 82 16.10 20.23 12.17
C PHE A 82 17.06 21.36 11.79
N LYS A 83 18.30 21.26 12.28
CA LYS A 83 19.40 22.13 11.89
C LYS A 83 20.26 21.36 10.89
N PRO A 84 20.20 21.66 9.58
CA PRO A 84 21.04 20.99 8.61
C PRO A 84 22.52 21.22 8.94
N GLU A 85 23.29 20.13 8.95
CA GLU A 85 24.72 20.16 9.15
C GLU A 85 25.43 19.96 7.82
N LYS A 86 26.45 20.78 7.55
CA LYS A 86 27.26 20.64 6.33
C LYS A 86 28.11 19.37 6.46
N PHE A 87 28.17 18.61 5.37
CA PHE A 87 29.05 17.48 5.27
C PHE A 87 29.74 17.48 3.91
N TRP A 88 30.87 16.78 3.85
CA TRP A 88 31.72 16.65 2.68
C TRP A 88 32.02 15.18 2.45
N ALA A 89 32.05 14.77 1.18
CA ALA A 89 32.37 13.40 0.79
C ALA A 89 33.27 13.44 -0.43
N VAL A 90 34.34 12.65 -0.42
CA VAL A 90 35.19 12.46 -1.60
C VAL A 90 34.46 11.49 -2.53
N ARG A 91 34.28 11.86 -3.79
CA ARG A 91 33.61 11.03 -4.81
C ARG A 91 34.50 10.95 -6.05
N PRO A 92 35.52 10.09 -6.05
CA PRO A 92 36.35 9.90 -7.22
C PRO A 92 35.55 9.17 -8.30
N TYR A 93 35.91 9.40 -9.55
CA TYR A 93 35.38 8.66 -10.69
C TYR A 93 36.54 8.23 -11.58
N ILE A 94 36.35 7.12 -12.29
CA ILE A 94 37.30 6.64 -13.30
C ILE A 94 36.58 6.47 -14.62
N ILE A 95 37.31 6.65 -15.72
CA ILE A 95 36.80 6.35 -17.06
C ILE A 95 37.52 5.11 -17.55
N GLN A 96 36.79 4.01 -17.73
CA GLN A 96 37.33 2.76 -18.22
C GLN A 96 36.56 2.34 -19.48
N LYS A 97 37.26 2.19 -20.61
CA LYS A 97 36.66 1.80 -21.91
C LYS A 97 35.46 2.68 -22.33
N GLY A 98 35.48 3.97 -21.99
CA GLY A 98 34.40 4.92 -22.29
C GLY A 98 33.25 4.92 -21.28
N TYR A 99 33.29 4.09 -20.25
CA TYR A 99 32.32 4.09 -19.15
C TYR A 99 32.87 4.87 -17.95
N GLU A 100 32.11 5.86 -17.48
CA GLU A 100 32.37 6.55 -16.23
C GLU A 100 31.86 5.70 -15.07
N LEU A 101 32.77 5.28 -14.19
CA LEU A 101 32.45 4.57 -12.95
C LEU A 101 32.67 5.52 -11.78
N GLN A 102 31.58 5.87 -11.09
CA GLN A 102 31.67 6.61 -9.83
C GLN A 102 31.99 5.65 -8.69
N LEU A 103 32.98 6.03 -7.88
CA LEU A 103 33.41 5.26 -6.72
C LEU A 103 32.74 5.80 -5.46
N GLU A 104 32.32 4.89 -4.60
CA GLU A 104 31.79 5.24 -3.29
C GLU A 104 32.91 5.24 -2.24
N TRP A 105 32.96 6.31 -1.45
CA TRP A 105 33.94 6.39 -0.38
C TRP A 105 33.48 5.55 0.82
N GLU A 106 34.32 4.63 1.27
CA GLU A 106 34.05 3.74 2.40
C GLU A 106 33.64 4.50 3.68
N ARG A 107 34.22 5.70 3.90
CA ARG A 107 33.90 6.57 5.05
C ARG A 107 32.55 7.29 4.92
N ASN A 108 31.87 7.17 3.78
CA ASN A 108 30.62 7.82 3.41
C ASN A 108 30.70 9.36 3.33
N LYS A 109 30.85 10.03 4.49
CA LYS A 109 30.90 11.49 4.62
C LYS A 109 31.64 11.92 5.89
N LEU A 110 32.16 13.15 5.87
CA LEU A 110 32.75 13.84 7.01
C LEU A 110 32.03 15.16 7.27
N PHE A 111 32.02 15.59 8.53
CA PHE A 111 31.48 16.90 8.95
C PHE A 111 32.58 17.95 9.19
N ASP A 112 33.84 17.59 8.90
CA ASP A 112 34.99 18.49 8.95
C ASP A 112 35.50 18.75 7.54
N TYR A 113 35.54 20.01 7.15
CA TYR A 113 35.96 20.43 5.81
C TYR A 113 37.44 20.20 5.58
N ASP A 114 38.29 20.54 6.54
CA ASP A 114 39.74 20.48 6.39
C ASP A 114 40.21 19.04 6.29
N VAL A 115 39.59 18.14 7.07
CA VAL A 115 39.84 16.69 6.97
C VAL A 115 39.37 16.13 5.63
N ALA A 116 38.22 16.57 5.12
CA ALA A 116 37.73 16.13 3.81
C ALA A 116 38.64 16.60 2.66
N VAL A 117 39.13 17.84 2.72
CA VAL A 117 40.09 18.40 1.75
C VAL A 117 41.44 17.69 1.85
N MET A 118 41.90 17.34 3.05
CA MET A 118 43.11 16.53 3.23
C MET A 118 42.97 15.18 2.50
N PHE A 119 41.87 14.46 2.67
CA PHE A 119 41.64 13.21 1.94
C PHE A 119 41.53 13.42 0.43
N GLN A 120 40.87 14.49 -0.02
CA GLN A 120 40.80 14.82 -1.44
C GLN A 120 42.21 15.02 -2.04
N LYS A 121 43.08 15.76 -1.36
CA LYS A 121 44.46 16.00 -1.81
C LYS A 121 45.26 14.71 -1.89
N LEU A 122 45.19 13.87 -0.85
CA LEU A 122 45.88 12.57 -0.84
C LEU A 122 45.45 11.69 -2.03
N VAL A 123 44.16 11.64 -2.35
CA VAL A 123 43.64 10.87 -3.49
C VAL A 123 44.07 11.47 -4.83
N MET A 124 44.09 12.80 -4.95
CA MET A 124 44.53 13.49 -6.18
C MET A 124 46.03 13.37 -6.43
N GLU A 125 46.85 13.35 -5.39
CA GLU A 125 48.32 13.23 -5.47
C GLU A 125 48.76 11.80 -5.83
N ASP A 126 48.09 10.78 -5.29
CA ASP A 126 48.39 9.38 -5.62
C ASP A 126 48.00 9.05 -7.07
N GLY A 127 46.77 9.41 -7.47
CA GLY A 127 46.31 9.31 -8.87
C GLY A 127 46.24 7.88 -9.44
N ILE A 128 46.55 6.87 -8.63
CA ILE A 128 46.56 5.46 -8.97
C ILE A 128 45.38 4.79 -8.26
N LEU A 129 44.71 3.87 -8.95
CA LEU A 129 43.68 3.02 -8.36
C LEU A 129 44.07 1.56 -8.53
N GLU A 130 44.18 0.87 -7.42
CA GLU A 130 44.41 -0.58 -7.37
C GLU A 130 43.12 -1.28 -6.94
N VAL A 131 42.75 -2.34 -7.66
CA VAL A 131 41.63 -3.17 -7.26
C VAL A 131 42.08 -4.06 -6.12
N THR A 132 41.57 -3.80 -4.92
CA THR A 132 41.91 -4.57 -3.72
C THR A 132 41.13 -5.88 -3.63
N GLU A 133 39.86 -5.87 -4.03
CA GLU A 133 38.97 -7.01 -3.94
C GLU A 133 37.89 -6.96 -5.03
N MET A 134 37.53 -8.12 -5.59
CA MET A 134 36.35 -8.29 -6.43
C MET A 134 35.42 -9.28 -5.75
N VAL A 135 34.26 -8.79 -5.31
CA VAL A 135 33.23 -9.62 -4.68
C VAL A 135 32.03 -9.68 -5.61
N GLU A 136 31.65 -10.90 -5.99
CA GLU A 136 30.40 -11.17 -6.70
C GLU A 136 29.44 -11.84 -5.72
N LYS A 137 28.28 -11.21 -5.48
CA LYS A 137 27.29 -11.72 -4.55
C LYS A 137 25.96 -11.95 -5.24
N GLN A 138 25.46 -13.18 -5.14
CA GLN A 138 24.12 -13.50 -5.56
C GLN A 138 23.12 -12.96 -4.52
N GLU A 139 22.31 -11.99 -4.93
CA GLU A 139 21.27 -11.40 -4.10
C GLU A 139 19.87 -11.70 -4.67
N SER A 140 18.85 -11.59 -3.82
CA SER A 140 17.47 -11.79 -4.22
C SER A 140 16.57 -10.72 -3.65
N LYS A 141 15.80 -10.05 -4.51
CA LYS A 141 14.72 -9.16 -4.11
C LYS A 141 13.43 -9.96 -4.03
N SER A 142 12.89 -10.05 -2.81
CA SER A 142 11.68 -10.84 -2.54
C SER A 142 10.44 -10.24 -3.19
N ARG A 143 9.54 -11.10 -3.66
CA ARG A 143 8.20 -10.74 -4.12
C ARG A 143 7.34 -10.10 -3.01
N PRO A 144 6.31 -9.31 -3.38
CA PRO A 144 5.42 -8.68 -2.41
C PRO A 144 4.54 -9.70 -1.67
N PHE A 145 4.05 -9.30 -0.49
CA PHE A 145 3.02 -10.03 0.25
C PHE A 145 1.62 -9.76 -0.32
N GLY A 146 0.63 -10.54 0.11
CA GLY A 146 -0.78 -10.28 -0.21
C GLY A 146 -1.18 -8.84 0.12
N LEU A 147 -1.96 -8.23 -0.77
CA LEU A 147 -2.33 -6.82 -0.67
C LEU A 147 -3.42 -6.62 0.39
N ASN A 148 -3.08 -5.97 1.50
CA ASN A 148 -4.08 -5.49 2.47
C ASN A 148 -4.47 -4.04 2.19
N THR A 149 -5.47 -3.54 2.91
CA THR A 149 -5.97 -2.20 2.64
C THR A 149 -5.04 -1.09 3.08
N VAL A 150 -4.23 -1.29 4.10
CA VAL A 150 -3.25 -0.27 4.51
C VAL A 150 -2.20 -0.08 3.42
N ASN A 151 -1.71 -1.16 2.81
CA ASN A 151 -0.74 -1.07 1.72
C ASN A 151 -1.39 -0.56 0.44
N LEU A 152 -2.61 -1.02 0.14
CA LEU A 152 -3.39 -0.48 -0.97
C LEU A 152 -3.62 1.02 -0.79
N LEU A 153 -4.03 1.47 0.40
CA LEU A 153 -4.17 2.89 0.71
C LEU A 153 -2.85 3.63 0.68
N LYS A 154 -1.73 3.08 1.15
CA LYS A 154 -0.44 3.80 1.12
C LYS A 154 -0.02 4.09 -0.31
N VAL A 155 -0.26 3.15 -1.21
CA VAL A 155 0.05 3.31 -2.65
C VAL A 155 -1.04 4.12 -3.36
N ALA A 156 -2.31 3.89 -3.04
CA ALA A 156 -3.45 4.61 -3.61
C ALA A 156 -3.67 5.99 -2.97
N SER A 157 -3.09 6.33 -1.82
CA SER A 157 -3.25 7.67 -1.18
C SER A 157 -2.51 8.76 -1.97
N SER A 158 -1.75 8.42 -3.00
CA SER A 158 -1.37 9.38 -4.05
C SER A 158 -2.51 9.70 -5.04
N ALA A 159 -3.58 8.90 -5.08
CA ALA A 159 -4.82 9.08 -5.83
C ALA A 159 -5.91 8.00 -5.51
N LEU A 160 -6.77 8.16 -4.48
CA LEU A 160 -8.07 7.44 -4.20
C LEU A 160 -8.20 6.50 -2.95
N SER A 161 -9.46 6.15 -2.64
CA SER A 161 -9.98 5.59 -1.37
C SER A 161 -10.41 4.09 -1.38
N TYR A 162 -10.78 3.57 -0.20
CA TYR A 162 -10.54 2.26 0.47
C TYR A 162 -11.40 1.00 0.11
N PRO A 163 -10.82 -0.22 0.00
CA PRO A 163 -11.53 -1.52 0.20
C PRO A 163 -10.96 -2.35 1.38
N ARG A 164 -11.75 -2.62 2.46
CA ARG A 164 -11.29 -3.07 3.82
C ARG A 164 -10.92 -4.57 3.96
N THR A 165 -9.67 -4.85 4.32
CA THR A 165 -9.08 -6.09 4.87
C THR A 165 -7.71 -5.76 5.49
N GLU A 166 -7.44 -6.27 6.69
CA GLU A 166 -6.12 -6.18 7.32
C GLU A 166 -5.22 -7.39 6.98
N SER A 167 -5.84 -8.47 6.50
CA SER A 167 -5.18 -9.73 6.18
C SER A 167 -4.28 -9.62 4.95
N THR A 168 -3.08 -10.18 5.09
CA THR A 168 -2.06 -10.30 4.03
C THR A 168 -1.79 -11.76 3.65
N ALA A 169 -2.32 -12.72 4.42
CA ALA A 169 -2.26 -14.14 4.14
C ALA A 169 -3.44 -14.59 3.28
N TYR A 170 -3.16 -15.34 2.22
CA TYR A 170 -4.20 -16.04 1.46
C TYR A 170 -4.69 -17.28 2.20
N PRO A 171 -6.00 -17.59 2.20
CA PRO A 171 -6.51 -18.82 2.79
C PRO A 171 -5.99 -20.04 2.01
N SER A 172 -5.85 -21.17 2.69
CA SER A 172 -5.34 -22.42 2.08
C SER A 172 -6.20 -22.94 0.92
N SER A 173 -7.49 -22.60 0.92
CA SER A 173 -8.48 -22.94 -0.12
C SER A 173 -8.50 -21.97 -1.32
N PHE A 174 -7.65 -20.94 -1.34
CA PHE A 174 -7.67 -19.93 -2.40
C PHE A 174 -7.25 -20.52 -3.78
N ASP A 175 -8.06 -20.26 -4.82
CA ASP A 175 -7.79 -20.73 -6.18
C ASP A 175 -6.90 -19.75 -6.97
N PHE A 176 -5.60 -19.80 -6.74
CA PHE A 176 -4.62 -18.97 -7.46
C PHE A 176 -4.63 -19.22 -8.97
N ARG A 177 -4.83 -20.47 -9.39
CA ARG A 177 -4.79 -20.84 -10.81
C ARG A 177 -6.01 -20.29 -11.54
N GLY A 178 -7.19 -20.36 -10.94
CA GLY A 178 -8.41 -19.72 -11.45
C GLY A 178 -8.27 -18.21 -11.56
N THR A 179 -7.74 -17.55 -10.52
CA THR A 179 -7.51 -16.10 -10.53
C THR A 179 -6.51 -15.68 -11.61
N LEU A 180 -5.41 -16.41 -11.79
CA LEU A 180 -4.46 -16.16 -12.89
C LEU A 180 -5.10 -16.39 -14.27
N ARG A 181 -5.88 -17.46 -14.43
CA ARG A 181 -6.59 -17.75 -15.69
C ARG A 181 -7.55 -16.63 -16.09
N ALA A 182 -8.17 -15.94 -15.13
CA ALA A 182 -9.02 -14.79 -15.42
C ALA A 182 -8.25 -13.62 -16.08
N GLN A 183 -6.91 -13.58 -15.96
CA GLN A 183 -6.07 -12.47 -16.43
C GLN A 183 -5.35 -12.74 -17.76
N VAL A 184 -5.56 -13.90 -18.39
CA VAL A 184 -4.81 -14.33 -19.60
C VAL A 184 -5.14 -13.56 -20.88
N ASN A 185 -6.23 -12.78 -20.89
CA ASN A 185 -6.68 -12.02 -22.04
C ASN A 185 -6.37 -10.52 -21.94
N ASN A 186 -5.72 -10.08 -20.85
CA ASN A 186 -5.39 -8.67 -20.68
C ASN A 186 -4.20 -8.27 -21.60
N PRO A 187 -4.31 -7.19 -22.39
CA PRO A 187 -3.29 -6.84 -23.38
C PRO A 187 -1.91 -6.54 -22.79
N THR A 188 -1.85 -6.07 -21.54
CA THR A 188 -0.61 -5.61 -20.90
C THR A 188 0.19 -6.75 -20.28
N TRP A 189 -0.46 -7.69 -19.60
CA TRP A 189 0.22 -8.76 -18.84
C TRP A 189 -0.14 -10.18 -19.25
N ALA A 190 -1.01 -10.39 -20.25
CA ALA A 190 -1.40 -11.73 -20.71
C ALA A 190 -0.19 -12.64 -20.99
N SER A 191 0.80 -12.13 -21.73
CA SER A 191 1.99 -12.89 -22.12
C SER A 191 2.81 -13.36 -20.92
N TYR A 192 2.83 -12.57 -19.84
CA TYR A 192 3.50 -12.94 -18.60
C TYR A 192 2.69 -13.98 -17.82
N VAL A 193 1.38 -13.76 -17.67
CA VAL A 193 0.49 -14.69 -16.95
C VAL A 193 0.44 -16.07 -17.63
N GLN A 194 0.41 -16.12 -18.96
CA GLN A 194 0.44 -17.37 -19.72
C GLN A 194 1.73 -18.15 -19.46
N ARG A 195 2.89 -17.48 -19.48
CA ARG A 195 4.18 -18.10 -19.11
C ARG A 195 4.17 -18.58 -17.67
N LEU A 196 3.71 -17.75 -16.74
CA LEU A 196 3.64 -18.10 -15.33
C LEU A 196 2.75 -19.33 -15.06
N LEU A 197 1.66 -19.49 -15.82
CA LEU A 197 0.78 -20.66 -15.76
C LEU A 197 1.40 -21.92 -16.39
N ALA A 198 2.31 -21.76 -17.35
CA ALA A 198 3.03 -22.84 -18.03
C ALA A 198 4.25 -23.32 -17.21
N ASP A 199 5.08 -22.38 -16.76
CA ASP A 199 6.32 -22.63 -16.01
C ASP A 199 6.03 -23.03 -14.55
N GLY A 200 4.86 -22.65 -14.04
CA GLY A 200 4.44 -22.86 -12.66
C GLY A 200 4.62 -21.60 -11.82
N TYR A 201 3.56 -21.19 -11.14
CA TYR A 201 3.57 -20.05 -10.22
C TYR A 201 4.05 -20.48 -8.83
N GLN A 202 4.56 -19.53 -8.05
CA GLN A 202 4.95 -19.76 -6.66
C GLN A 202 3.77 -19.47 -5.72
N LYS A 203 3.68 -20.24 -4.63
CA LYS A 203 2.76 -19.90 -3.56
C LYS A 203 3.16 -18.54 -2.96
N PRO A 204 2.18 -17.66 -2.68
CA PRO A 204 2.47 -16.40 -2.01
C PRO A 204 3.19 -16.59 -0.68
N ARG A 205 3.92 -15.56 -0.27
CA ARG A 205 4.58 -15.55 1.03
C ARG A 205 3.54 -15.62 2.15
N SER A 206 3.89 -16.31 3.24
CA SER A 206 3.05 -16.31 4.45
C SER A 206 2.90 -14.88 4.96
N GLY A 207 1.66 -14.43 5.08
CA GLY A 207 1.31 -13.15 5.69
C GLY A 207 0.67 -13.35 7.06
N THR A 208 -0.03 -12.33 7.52
CA THR A 208 -0.88 -12.36 8.72
C THR A 208 -2.34 -12.53 8.30
N ASP A 209 -3.04 -13.48 8.92
CA ASP A 209 -4.50 -13.64 8.82
C ASP A 209 -5.15 -13.05 10.07
N VAL A 210 -6.07 -12.11 9.87
CA VAL A 210 -6.82 -11.43 10.95
C VAL A 210 -8.26 -11.99 11.03
N GLY A 211 -8.63 -12.96 10.18
CA GLY A 211 -9.92 -13.62 10.20
C GLY A 211 -11.08 -12.78 9.66
N ASP A 212 -10.79 -11.70 8.94
CA ASP A 212 -11.77 -10.82 8.32
C ASP A 212 -12.11 -11.27 6.88
N HIS A 213 -11.24 -10.94 5.93
CA HIS A 213 -11.39 -11.19 4.51
C HIS A 213 -10.02 -11.49 3.90
N PRO A 214 -9.93 -12.30 2.84
CA PRO A 214 -8.66 -12.55 2.16
C PRO A 214 -8.06 -11.26 1.57
N PRO A 215 -6.76 -11.27 1.22
CA PRO A 215 -6.11 -10.12 0.61
C PRO A 215 -6.84 -9.64 -0.65
N VAL A 216 -6.76 -8.34 -0.93
CA VAL A 216 -7.38 -7.70 -2.09
C VAL A 216 -6.84 -8.36 -3.36
N THR A 217 -7.75 -8.95 -4.14
CA THR A 217 -7.42 -9.72 -5.35
C THR A 217 -8.37 -9.45 -6.50
N PRO A 218 -7.87 -9.55 -7.75
CA PRO A 218 -8.71 -9.35 -8.92
C PRO A 218 -9.65 -10.54 -9.10
N LEU A 219 -10.97 -10.32 -9.09
CA LEU A 219 -11.96 -11.40 -9.24
C LEU A 219 -12.35 -11.66 -10.71
N ARG A 220 -12.22 -10.66 -11.58
CA ARG A 220 -12.59 -10.73 -13.01
C ARG A 220 -11.61 -9.91 -13.83
N SER A 221 -11.49 -10.22 -15.12
CA SER A 221 -10.80 -9.36 -16.09
C SER A 221 -11.60 -8.09 -16.32
N ALA A 222 -10.91 -6.95 -16.41
CA ALA A 222 -11.47 -5.67 -16.83
C ALA A 222 -10.42 -4.90 -17.65
N THR A 223 -10.88 -4.02 -18.52
CA THR A 223 -10.04 -3.08 -19.28
C THR A 223 -10.26 -1.66 -18.78
N GLU A 224 -9.31 -0.77 -19.08
CA GLU A 224 -9.43 0.65 -18.73
C GLU A 224 -10.71 1.28 -19.31
N ASP A 225 -11.09 0.91 -20.54
CA ASP A 225 -12.33 1.37 -21.18
C ASP A 225 -13.60 1.02 -20.38
N MET A 226 -13.59 -0.10 -19.67
CA MET A 226 -14.75 -0.55 -18.86
C MET A 226 -14.84 0.17 -17.51
N LEU A 227 -13.71 0.58 -16.95
CA LEU A 227 -13.61 1.11 -15.59
C LEU A 227 -13.49 2.63 -15.54
N GLY A 228 -13.01 3.26 -16.62
CA GLY A 228 -12.53 4.63 -16.62
C GLY A 228 -11.14 4.76 -15.99
N ASN A 229 -10.48 5.91 -16.20
CA ASN A 229 -9.07 6.13 -15.91
C ASN A 229 -8.64 5.74 -14.48
N ASP A 230 -9.16 6.43 -13.48
CA ASP A 230 -8.77 6.29 -12.07
C ASP A 230 -9.02 4.88 -11.51
N ALA A 231 -10.18 4.30 -11.83
CA ALA A 231 -10.51 2.94 -11.44
C ALA A 231 -9.69 1.89 -12.23
N GLY A 232 -9.37 2.17 -13.49
CA GLY A 232 -8.49 1.35 -14.33
C GLY A 232 -7.08 1.26 -13.77
N ARG A 233 -6.50 2.39 -13.35
CA ARG A 233 -5.17 2.45 -12.71
C ARG A 233 -5.13 1.67 -11.40
N LEU A 234 -6.17 1.79 -10.57
CA LEU A 234 -6.28 1.03 -9.32
C LEU A 234 -6.40 -0.48 -9.60
N TYR A 235 -7.21 -0.84 -10.58
CA TYR A 235 -7.39 -2.22 -10.99
C TYR A 235 -6.09 -2.83 -11.54
N GLU A 236 -5.36 -2.09 -12.38
CA GLU A 236 -4.04 -2.48 -12.88
C GLU A 236 -3.06 -2.73 -11.73
N TYR A 237 -3.01 -1.84 -10.75
CA TYR A 237 -2.16 -2.04 -9.57
C TYR A 237 -2.55 -3.30 -8.80
N ILE A 238 -3.84 -3.54 -8.55
CA ILE A 238 -4.31 -4.75 -7.87
C ILE A 238 -3.90 -6.01 -8.66
N CYS A 239 -4.07 -6.00 -9.99
CA CYS A 239 -3.74 -7.15 -10.84
C CYS A 239 -2.23 -7.43 -10.86
N THR A 240 -1.43 -6.41 -11.14
CA THR A 240 0.04 -6.53 -11.21
C THR A 240 0.64 -6.88 -9.86
N HIS A 241 0.10 -6.34 -8.75
CA HIS A 241 0.49 -6.73 -7.40
C HIS A 241 0.18 -8.19 -7.12
N PHE A 242 -1.05 -8.64 -7.41
CA PHE A 242 -1.43 -10.06 -7.25
C PHE A 242 -0.50 -10.98 -8.06
N ILE A 243 -0.29 -10.69 -9.34
CA ILE A 243 0.63 -11.44 -10.20
C ILE A 243 2.04 -11.47 -9.58
N GLY A 244 2.51 -10.34 -9.06
CA GLY A 244 3.77 -10.24 -8.34
C GLY A 244 3.85 -11.17 -7.12
N THR A 245 2.77 -11.30 -6.33
CA THR A 245 2.77 -12.19 -5.15
C THR A 245 2.95 -13.67 -5.48
N VAL A 246 2.54 -14.09 -6.67
CA VAL A 246 2.64 -15.48 -7.16
C VAL A 246 3.81 -15.68 -8.14
N SER A 247 4.57 -14.63 -8.44
CA SER A 247 5.76 -14.67 -9.29
C SER A 247 6.99 -15.13 -8.50
N PRO A 248 8.05 -15.65 -9.16
CA PRO A 248 9.30 -15.94 -8.49
C PRO A 248 10.00 -14.68 -7.98
N ASP A 249 10.83 -14.82 -6.94
CA ASP A 249 11.68 -13.73 -6.45
C ASP A 249 12.70 -13.32 -7.52
N CYS A 250 13.02 -12.02 -7.58
CA CYS A 250 14.00 -11.50 -8.54
C CYS A 250 15.41 -11.80 -8.04
N LYS A 251 16.14 -12.65 -8.75
CA LYS A 251 17.54 -12.97 -8.46
C LYS A 251 18.44 -12.09 -9.33
N TYR A 252 19.41 -11.43 -8.71
CA TYR A 252 20.38 -10.61 -9.41
C TYR A 252 21.78 -10.81 -8.84
N VAL A 253 22.77 -10.52 -9.65
CA VAL A 253 24.17 -10.52 -9.24
C VAL A 253 24.57 -9.08 -8.99
N ARG A 254 25.22 -8.84 -7.85
CA ARG A 254 25.79 -7.54 -7.49
C ARG A 254 27.29 -7.69 -7.25
#